data_AF-W1YWV7-F1
#
_entry.id   AF-W1YWV7-F1
#
_cell.length_a   1.000
_cell.length_b   1.000
_cell.length_c   1.000
_cell.angle_alpha   90.00
_cell.angle_beta   90.00
_cell.angle_gamma   90.00
#
_symmetry.space_group_name_H-M   'P 1'
#
loop_
_entity.id
_entity.type
_entity.pdbx_description
1 polymer ?
#
loop_
_entity_poly.entity_id
_entity_poly.type
_entity_poly.pdbx_seq_one_letter_code
_entity_poly.pdbx_strand_id
1 'polypeptide(L)'
;PDVVEHYMNEVNKLAGTNYQLFNYHGAPDATDVIVTMGSSAQVVQSTVDYLNKLGRKVGFINVHLFRPFATDRLLKALPQTVERIAVLDRTKE
;
A
#
# COMPACT_ATOMS: atom_id res chain seq x y z
N PRO A 1 -4.12 -0.33 16.75
CA PRO A 1 -4.30 -0.89 15.39
C PRO A 1 -5.71 -1.46 15.19
N ASP A 2 -6.11 -2.39 16.07
CA ASP A 2 -7.36 -3.17 15.91
C ASP A 2 -8.63 -2.31 15.89
N VAL A 3 -8.71 -1.29 16.74
CA VAL A 3 -9.86 -0.35 16.74
C VAL A 3 -9.99 0.39 15.41
N VAL A 4 -8.86 0.78 14.80
CA VAL A 4 -8.85 1.44 13.48
C VAL A 4 -9.28 0.45 12.40
N GLU A 5 -8.75 -0.78 12.41
CA GLU A 5 -9.17 -1.84 11.48
C GLU A 5 -10.67 -2.14 11.61
N HIS A 6 -11.20 -2.20 12.83
CA HIS A 6 -12.61 -2.42 13.09
C HIS A 6 -13.48 -1.38 12.39
N TYR A 7 -13.22 -0.09 12.61
CA TYR A 7 -14.02 0.97 11.97
C TYR A 7 -13.75 1.11 10.47
N MET A 8 -12.54 0.83 9.98
CA MET A 8 -12.29 0.72 8.54
C MET A 8 -13.19 -0.35 7.91
N ASN A 9 -13.34 -1.51 8.56
CA ASN A 9 -14.23 -2.57 8.08
C ASN A 9 -15.70 -2.16 8.10
N GLU A 10 -16.16 -1.42 9.12
CA GLU A 10 -17.52 -0.87 9.14
C GLU A 10 -17.75 0.12 7.99
N VAL A 11 -16.79 1.02 7.72
CA VAL A 11 -16.86 1.94 6.57
C VAL A 11 -16.84 1.19 5.24
N ASN A 12 -15.99 0.18 5.10
CA ASN A 12 -15.89 -0.65 3.90
C ASN A 12 -17.22 -1.33 3.57
N LYS A 13 -17.94 -1.85 4.58
CA LYS A 13 -19.27 -2.45 4.41
C LYS A 13 -20.30 -1.45 3.89
N LEU A 14 -20.25 -0.20 4.36
CA LEU A 14 -21.20 0.84 3.99
C LEU A 14 -20.89 1.48 2.63
N ALA A 15 -19.61 1.73 2.35
CA ALA A 15 -19.16 2.49 1.20
C ALA A 15 -18.69 1.63 0.01
N GLY A 16 -18.58 0.31 0.18
CA GLY A 16 -18.02 -0.60 -0.83
C GLY A 16 -16.53 -0.39 -1.07
N THR A 17 -15.81 0.18 -0.09
CA THR A 17 -14.36 0.39 -0.14
C THR A 17 -13.60 -0.80 0.46
N ASN A 18 -12.27 -0.79 0.40
CA ASN A 18 -11.41 -1.82 1.00
C ASN A 18 -10.20 -1.20 1.73
N TYR A 19 -10.44 -0.23 2.61
CA TYR A 19 -9.40 0.32 3.46
C TYR A 19 -8.82 -0.72 4.40
N GLN A 20 -7.50 -0.75 4.48
CA GLN A 20 -6.70 -1.49 5.45
C GLN A 20 -5.67 -0.54 6.04
N LEU A 21 -4.94 -0.95 7.09
CA LEU A 21 -3.86 -0.12 7.65
C LEU A 21 -2.76 0.16 6.60
N PHE A 22 -2.53 -0.83 5.74
CA PHE A 22 -1.63 -0.81 4.61
C PHE A 22 -2.33 -1.50 3.44
N ASN A 23 -2.55 -0.78 2.34
CA ASN A 23 -3.14 -1.34 1.14
C ASN A 23 -2.05 -1.59 0.09
N TYR A 24 -1.94 -2.83 -0.39
CA TYR A 24 -1.13 -3.17 -1.55
C TYR A 24 -1.92 -2.98 -2.85
N HIS A 25 -1.24 -2.48 -3.89
CA HIS A 25 -1.76 -2.43 -5.24
C HIS A 25 -0.64 -2.64 -6.25
N GLY A 26 -0.89 -3.45 -7.27
CA GLY A 26 0.06 -3.77 -8.34
C GLY A 26 0.08 -5.26 -8.66
N ALA A 27 1.13 -5.70 -9.34
CA ALA A 27 1.29 -7.09 -9.74
C ALA A 27 1.34 -8.03 -8.52
N PRO A 28 0.62 -9.18 -8.51
CA PRO A 28 0.68 -10.13 -7.39
C PRO A 28 2.08 -10.77 -7.22
N ASP A 29 2.89 -10.75 -8.29
CA ASP A 29 4.27 -11.23 -8.33
C ASP A 29 5.29 -10.10 -8.47
N ALA A 30 4.97 -8.90 -7.95
CA ALA A 30 5.89 -7.76 -8.00
C ALA A 30 7.23 -8.07 -7.35
N THR A 31 8.32 -7.65 -8.00
CA THR A 31 9.68 -7.68 -7.44
C THR A 31 10.05 -6.31 -6.84
N ASP A 32 9.40 -5.24 -7.31
CA ASP A 32 9.73 -3.85 -7.00
C ASP A 32 8.54 -3.13 -6.40
N VAL A 33 8.70 -2.65 -5.17
CA VAL A 33 7.61 -2.01 -4.43
C VAL A 33 8.00 -0.64 -3.92
N ILE A 34 7.11 0.34 -4.12
CA ILE A 34 7.18 1.63 -3.44
C ILE A 34 6.35 1.56 -2.15
N VAL A 35 6.83 2.15 -1.06
CA VAL A 35 6.01 2.45 0.12
C VAL A 35 5.87 3.96 0.22
N THR A 36 4.63 4.46 0.26
CA THR A 36 4.35 5.90 0.34
C THR A 36 3.07 6.18 1.14
N MET A 37 2.86 7.44 1.49
CA MET A 37 1.71 7.90 2.26
C MET A 37 1.13 9.18 1.67
N GLY A 38 -0.18 9.37 1.84
CA GLY A 38 -0.87 10.60 1.44
C GLY A 38 -1.06 10.71 -0.07
N SER A 39 -1.06 11.94 -0.60
CA SER A 39 -1.46 12.21 -1.99
C SER A 39 -0.55 11.60 -3.05
N SER A 40 0.71 11.30 -2.73
CA SER A 40 1.64 10.64 -3.65
C SER A 40 1.19 9.22 -4.01
N ALA A 41 0.41 8.55 -3.14
CA ALA A 41 -0.13 7.21 -3.39
C ALA A 41 -0.95 7.13 -4.69
N GLN A 42 -1.76 8.15 -4.99
CA GLN A 42 -2.58 8.18 -6.21
C GLN A 42 -1.73 8.28 -7.49
N VAL A 43 -0.63 9.03 -7.44
CA VAL A 43 0.31 9.17 -8.56
C VAL A 43 1.11 7.89 -8.75
N VAL A 44 1.54 7.27 -7.66
CA VAL A 44 2.22 5.97 -7.71
C VAL A 44 1.29 4.90 -8.27
N GLN A 45 0.02 4.86 -7.83
CA GLN A 45 -0.97 3.91 -8.32
C GLN A 45 -1.16 3.98 -9.83
N SER A 46 -1.41 5.17 -10.39
CA SER A 46 -1.60 5.33 -11.84
C SER A 46 -0.34 4.95 -12.63
N THR A 47 0.84 5.19 -12.07
CA THR A 47 2.12 4.79 -12.65
C THR A 47 2.30 3.27 -12.60
N VAL A 48 1.98 2.63 -11.47
CA VAL A 48 2.00 1.16 -11.32
C VAL A 48 1.06 0.51 -12.32
N ASP A 49 -0.17 1.02 -12.48
CA ASP A 49 -1.13 0.52 -13.46
C ASP A 49 -0.59 0.58 -14.88
N TYR A 50 0.02 1.70 -15.25
CA TYR A 50 0.65 1.88 -16.56
C TYR A 50 1.79 0.88 -16.77
N LEU A 51 2.70 0.75 -15.80
CA LEU A 51 3.85 -0.14 -15.91
C LEU A 51 3.47 -1.63 -15.87
N ASN A 52 2.47 -2.01 -15.09
CA ASN A 52 1.95 -3.38 -15.07
C ASN A 52 1.32 -3.76 -16.42
N LYS A 53 0.62 -2.83 -17.10
CA LYS A 53 0.13 -3.04 -18.49
C LYS A 53 1.26 -3.29 -19.50
N LEU A 54 2.47 -2.79 -19.22
CA LEU A 54 3.68 -3.05 -20.01
C LEU A 54 4.43 -4.31 -19.55
N GLY A 55 3.84 -5.14 -18.68
CA GLY A 55 4.43 -6.39 -18.19
C GLY A 55 5.48 -6.21 -17.09
N ARG A 56 5.64 -5.00 -16.53
CA ARG A 56 6.56 -4.77 -15.41
C ARG A 56 5.97 -5.32 -14.12
N LYS A 57 6.80 -5.99 -13.32
CA LYS A 57 6.45 -6.56 -12.02
C LYS A 57 6.63 -5.55 -10.88
N VAL A 58 5.85 -4.48 -10.93
CA VAL A 58 5.90 -3.40 -9.93
C VAL A 58 4.62 -3.37 -9.09
N GLY A 59 4.72 -2.86 -7.88
CA GLY A 59 3.58 -2.56 -7.01
C GLY A 59 3.89 -1.45 -6.03
N PHE A 60 2.94 -1.15 -5.16
CA PHE A 60 3.16 -0.21 -4.07
C PHE A 60 2.27 -0.50 -2.86
N ILE A 61 2.69 0.02 -1.71
CA ILE A 61 1.93 0.07 -0.46
C ILE A 61 1.51 1.52 -0.19
N ASN A 62 0.21 1.73 0.02
CA ASN A 62 -0.34 2.95 0.59
C ASN A 62 -0.46 2.80 2.12
N VAL A 63 0.25 3.65 2.87
CA VAL A 63 0.19 3.68 4.33
C VAL A 63 -0.99 4.55 4.78
N HIS A 64 -1.98 3.95 5.46
CA HIS A 64 -3.11 4.68 6.02
C HIS A 64 -2.95 4.96 7.53
N LEU A 65 -2.37 4.02 8.29
CA LEU A 65 -2.09 4.22 9.71
C LEU A 65 -0.58 4.27 9.97
N PHE A 66 -0.02 5.48 10.02
CA PHE A 66 1.40 5.68 10.32
C PHE A 66 1.75 5.39 11.79
N ARG A 67 0.85 5.69 12.74
CA ARG A 67 1.05 5.41 14.16
C ARG A 67 -0.25 5.00 14.85
N PRO A 68 -0.23 3.98 15.75
CA PRO A 68 0.88 3.05 16.00
C PRO A 68 1.18 2.18 14.77
N PHE A 69 2.46 1.97 14.46
CA PHE A 69 2.89 1.30 13.23
C PHE A 69 2.80 -0.23 13.40
N ALA A 70 1.87 -0.87 12.68
CA ALA A 70 1.61 -2.31 12.80
C ALA A 70 2.41 -3.13 11.77
N THR A 71 3.66 -3.48 12.12
CA THR A 71 4.60 -4.16 11.22
C THR A 71 4.08 -5.51 10.71
N ASP A 72 3.35 -6.26 11.53
CA ASP A 72 2.71 -7.52 11.15
C ASP A 72 1.72 -7.34 9.98
N ARG A 73 0.97 -6.24 9.99
CA ARG A 73 -0.01 -5.92 8.93
C ARG A 73 0.65 -5.39 7.66
N LEU A 74 1.74 -4.65 7.80
CA LEU A 74 2.56 -4.26 6.64
C LEU A 74 3.14 -5.49 5.94
N LEU A 75 3.78 -6.40 6.68
CA LEU A 75 4.37 -7.61 6.12
C LEU A 75 3.32 -8.51 5.46
N LYS A 76 2.12 -8.60 6.04
CA LYS A 76 0.99 -9.35 5.47
C LYS A 76 0.50 -8.76 4.13
N ALA A 77 0.61 -7.44 3.95
CA ALA A 77 0.19 -6.78 2.71
C ALA A 77 1.23 -6.93 1.57
N LEU A 78 2.50 -7.19 1.89
CA LEU A 78 3.58 -7.31 0.91
C LEU A 78 3.59 -8.69 0.23
N PRO A 79 3.67 -8.76 -1.11
CA PRO A 79 3.94 -10.01 -1.82
C PRO A 79 5.27 -10.63 -1.39
N GLN A 80 5.34 -11.96 -1.34
CA GLN A 80 6.56 -12.69 -0.97
C GLN A 80 7.66 -12.62 -2.06
N THR A 81 7.30 -12.18 -3.27
CA THR A 81 8.20 -12.05 -4.43
C THR A 81 9.00 -10.76 -4.43
N VAL A 82 8.77 -9.86 -3.46
CA VAL A 82 9.42 -8.55 -3.42
C VAL A 82 10.90 -8.71 -3.12
N GLU A 83 11.74 -8.10 -3.96
CA GLU A 83 13.20 -8.10 -3.83
C GLU A 83 13.73 -6.71 -3.44
N ARG A 84 13.05 -5.64 -3.88
CA ARG A 84 13.51 -4.25 -3.70
C ARG A 84 12.37 -3.34 -3.26
N ILE A 85 12.64 -2.52 -2.25
CA ILE A 85 11.68 -1.55 -1.71
C ILE A 85 12.29 -0.15 -1.73
N ALA A 86 11.53 0.82 -2.24
CA ALA A 86 11.82 2.25 -2.11
C ALA A 86 10.77 2.91 -1.21
N VAL A 87 11.20 3.51 -0.09
CA VAL A 87 10.31 4.22 0.83
C VAL A 87 10.39 5.72 0.52
N LEU A 88 9.26 6.33 0.19
CA LEU A 88 9.17 7.75 -0.14
C LEU A 88 8.62 8.54 1.04
N ASP A 89 9.45 9.41 1.60
CA ASP A 89 9.04 10.34 2.65
C ASP A 89 8.82 11.74 2.08
N ARG A 90 7.82 12.45 2.60
CA ARG A 90 7.50 13.83 2.24
C ARG A 90 7.87 14.77 3.38
N THR A 91 9.10 14.62 3.86
CA THR A 91 9.73 15.50 4.83
C THR A 91 11.23 15.54 4.56
N LYS A 92 11.89 16.55 5.12
CA LYS A 92 13.34 16.59 5.27
C LYS A 92 13.60 16.95 6.72
N GLU A 93 14.21 16.04 7.46
CA GLU A 93 14.83 16.32 8.75
C GLU A 93 16.33 16.61 8.55
#